data_AF-A0A1X7TJZ5-F1
#
_entry.id   AF-A0A1X7TJZ5-F1
#
_cell.length_a   1.000
_cell.length_b   1.000
_cell.length_c   1.000
_cell.angle_alpha   90.00
_cell.angle_beta   90.00
_cell.angle_gamma   90.00
#
_symmetry.space_group_name_H-M   'P 1'
#
loop_
_entity.id
_entity.type
_entity.pdbx_description
1 polymer ?
#
loop_
_entity_poly.entity_id
_entity_poly.type
_entity_poly.pdbx_seq_one_letter_code
_entity_poly.pdbx_strand_id
1 'polypeptide(L)'
;MTPSRPQVLRELSYDYMNREIIWFGFSEFLFSVLPLLNLQSLKNSYNKILHSLVGDRETSVAPNVCVYCNGVPVLPQVSTCRHLFCYYCIAANVLADSNFPCPVCNERVADFTCYIV
;
A
#
# COMPACT_ATOMS: atom_id res chain seq x y z
N MET A 1 -32.67 58.52 5.26
CA MET A 1 -32.69 57.19 4.61
C MET A 1 -31.39 56.48 4.93
N THR A 2 -31.40 55.52 5.85
CA THR A 2 -30.26 54.61 6.08
C THR A 2 -30.47 53.38 5.18
N PRO A 3 -29.58 53.07 4.22
CA PRO A 3 -29.71 51.84 3.45
C PRO A 3 -29.37 50.67 4.37
N SER A 4 -30.41 49.99 4.85
CA SER A 4 -30.28 48.71 5.52
C SER A 4 -29.88 47.64 4.50
N ARG A 5 -28.75 46.98 4.78
CA ARG A 5 -28.40 45.59 4.42
C ARG A 5 -27.62 45.35 3.11
N PRO A 6 -26.30 45.15 3.24
CA PRO A 6 -25.57 44.17 2.44
C PRO A 6 -24.82 43.14 3.31
N GLN A 7 -25.27 42.91 4.55
CA GLN A 7 -24.58 41.98 5.47
C GLN A 7 -24.72 40.51 5.00
N VAL A 8 -25.89 40.14 4.49
CA VAL A 8 -26.18 38.77 4.02
C VAL A 8 -25.35 38.37 2.79
N LEU A 9 -25.12 39.28 1.83
CA LEU A 9 -24.29 38.97 0.67
C LEU A 9 -22.81 38.76 1.08
N ARG A 10 -22.36 39.52 2.07
CA ARG A 10 -21.01 39.44 2.63
C ARG A 10 -20.83 38.20 3.52
N GLU A 11 -21.83 37.83 4.31
CA GLU A 11 -21.89 36.57 5.07
C GLU A 11 -21.87 35.35 4.14
N LEU A 12 -22.66 35.37 3.07
CA LEU A 12 -22.62 34.33 2.04
C LEU A 12 -21.22 34.19 1.43
N SER A 13 -20.54 35.30 1.13
CA SER A 13 -19.14 35.26 0.65
C SER A 13 -18.16 34.63 1.64
N TYR A 14 -18.35 34.79 2.95
CA TYR A 14 -17.50 34.15 3.95
C TYR A 14 -17.74 32.64 4.05
N ASP A 15 -18.98 32.17 3.94
CA ASP A 15 -19.29 30.73 3.96
C ASP A 15 -18.66 29.99 2.76
N TYR A 16 -18.64 30.61 1.58
CA TYR A 16 -17.98 30.04 0.40
C TYR A 16 -16.46 30.04 0.53
N MET A 17 -15.86 31.17 0.92
CA MET A 17 -14.40 31.26 1.11
C MET A 17 -13.89 30.29 2.18
N ASN A 18 -14.61 30.15 3.29
CA ASN A 18 -14.18 29.29 4.39
C ASN A 18 -14.23 27.81 4.01
N ARG A 19 -15.22 27.39 3.20
CA ARG A 19 -15.28 26.02 2.66
C ARG A 19 -14.11 25.72 1.72
N GLU A 20 -13.72 26.68 0.90
CA GLU A 20 -12.63 26.52 -0.05
C GLU A 20 -11.28 26.34 0.66
N ILE A 21 -11.01 27.12 1.72
CA ILE A 21 -9.79 27.00 2.53
C ILE A 21 -9.73 25.65 3.26
N ILE A 22 -10.86 25.20 3.84
CA ILE A 22 -10.93 23.90 4.52
C ILE A 22 -10.63 22.77 3.52
N TRP A 23 -11.25 22.81 2.34
CA TRP A 23 -11.05 21.79 1.33
C TRP A 23 -9.61 21.77 0.80
N PHE A 24 -9.04 22.95 0.50
CA PHE A 24 -7.65 23.07 0.07
C PHE A 24 -6.68 22.56 1.14
N GLY A 25 -6.79 23.04 2.38
CA GLY A 25 -5.92 22.60 3.48
C GLY A 25 -6.05 21.11 3.78
N PHE A 26 -7.26 20.55 3.67
CA PHE A 26 -7.48 19.12 3.81
C PHE A 26 -6.80 18.32 2.69
N SER A 27 -6.92 18.76 1.44
CA SER A 27 -6.29 18.09 0.29
C SER A 27 -4.76 18.16 0.33
N GLU A 28 -4.20 19.28 0.79
CA GLU A 28 -2.76 19.46 0.93
C GLU A 28 -2.20 18.54 2.03
N PHE A 29 -2.92 18.40 3.15
CA PHE A 29 -2.64 17.39 4.17
C PHE A 29 -2.71 15.98 3.59
N LEU A 30 -3.78 15.63 2.85
CA LEU A 30 -3.89 14.31 2.20
C LEU A 30 -2.75 14.08 1.22
N PHE A 31 -2.36 15.05 0.42
CA PHE A 31 -1.25 14.93 -0.52
C PHE A 31 0.10 14.76 0.17
N SER A 32 0.27 15.33 1.37
CA SER A 32 1.45 15.09 2.21
C SER A 32 1.40 13.71 2.88
N VAL A 33 0.22 13.27 3.29
CA VAL A 33 0.00 11.98 3.95
C VAL A 33 0.05 10.81 2.96
N LEU A 34 -0.47 10.96 1.74
CA LEU A 34 -0.50 9.93 0.70
C LEU A 34 0.87 9.29 0.38
N PRO A 35 1.97 10.05 0.20
CA PRO A 35 3.31 9.49 -0.01
C PRO A 35 3.93 8.95 1.29
N LEU A 36 3.48 9.42 2.46
CA LEU A 36 3.93 8.92 3.77
C LEU A 36 3.22 7.62 4.17
N LEU A 37 1.99 7.42 3.71
CA LEU A 37 1.28 6.17 3.86
C LEU A 37 1.89 5.17 2.89
N ASN A 38 2.55 4.14 3.43
CA ASN A 38 3.04 3.02 2.66
C ASN A 38 1.83 2.24 2.05
N LEU A 39 1.34 2.72 0.91
CA LEU A 39 0.21 2.15 0.17
C LEU A 39 0.44 0.67 -0.15
N GLN A 40 1.70 0.25 -0.26
CA GLN A 40 2.08 -1.14 -0.48
C GLN A 40 1.74 -2.02 0.73
N SER A 41 2.03 -1.56 1.95
CA SER A 41 1.65 -2.24 3.19
C SER A 41 0.15 -2.26 3.40
N LEU A 42 -0.54 -1.16 3.07
CA LEU A 42 -2.01 -1.08 3.15
C LEU A 42 -2.69 -2.01 2.15
N LYS A 43 -2.20 -2.04 0.90
CA LYS A 43 -2.67 -2.94 -0.16
C LYS A 43 -2.46 -4.41 0.22
N ASN A 44 -1.30 -4.75 0.80
CA ASN A 44 -1.03 -6.10 1.27
C ASN A 44 -1.95 -6.49 2.44
N SER A 45 -2.21 -5.57 3.38
CA SER A 45 -3.14 -5.80 4.49
C SER A 45 -4.59 -5.97 4.02
N TYR A 46 -5.03 -5.10 3.10
CA TYR A 46 -6.35 -5.19 2.48
C TYR A 46 -6.52 -6.50 1.69
N ASN A 47 -5.52 -6.93 0.93
CA ASN A 47 -5.57 -8.20 0.21
C ASN A 47 -5.57 -9.41 1.14
N LYS A 48 -4.87 -9.35 2.28
CA LYS A 48 -4.94 -10.38 3.33
C LYS A 48 -6.36 -10.50 3.90
N ILE A 49 -7.03 -9.37 4.16
CA ILE A 49 -8.42 -9.33 4.65
C ILE A 49 -9.39 -9.84 3.58
N LEU A 50 -9.27 -9.38 2.33
CA LEU A 50 -10.13 -9.85 1.24
C LEU A 50 -9.95 -11.35 0.96
N HIS A 51 -8.72 -11.85 0.93
CA HIS A 51 -8.48 -13.28 0.71
C HIS A 51 -8.92 -14.14 1.90
N SER A 52 -8.95 -13.59 3.12
CA SER A 52 -9.56 -14.26 4.28
C SER A 52 -11.07 -14.38 4.18
N LEU A 53 -11.73 -13.48 3.44
CA LEU A 53 -13.18 -13.54 3.19
C LEU A 53 -13.51 -14.41 1.97
N VAL A 54 -12.57 -14.54 1.04
CA VAL A 54 -12.63 -15.46 -0.11
C VAL A 54 -11.87 -16.74 0.25
N GLY A 55 -12.35 -17.44 1.27
CA GLY A 55 -11.80 -18.71 1.72
C GLY A 55 -12.26 -19.89 0.84
N ASP A 56 -11.28 -20.61 0.33
CA ASP A 56 -11.24 -22.02 -0.12
C ASP A 56 -12.18 -22.54 -1.20
N ARG A 57 -11.57 -22.88 -2.35
CA ARG A 57 -11.76 -24.18 -2.97
C ARG A 57 -10.41 -24.79 -3.34
N GLU A 58 -10.12 -25.91 -2.69
CA GLU A 58 -8.97 -26.78 -2.90
C GLU A 58 -8.80 -27.17 -4.37
N THR A 59 -7.65 -26.87 -4.96
CA THR A 59 -7.02 -27.72 -5.98
C THR A 59 -5.51 -27.47 -5.91
N SER A 60 -4.79 -28.54 -5.63
CA SER A 60 -3.34 -28.68 -5.74
C SER A 60 -2.75 -27.96 -6.97
N VAL A 61 -1.61 -27.30 -6.75
CA VAL A 61 -0.78 -26.52 -7.72
C VAL A 61 -1.12 -25.03 -7.81
N ALA A 62 -0.56 -24.24 -6.90
CA ALA A 62 -0.21 -22.85 -7.21
C ALA A 62 1.06 -22.44 -6.43
N PRO A 63 2.27 -22.69 -6.96
CA PRO A 63 3.51 -22.11 -6.41
C PRO A 63 3.60 -20.58 -6.65
N ASN A 64 2.51 -19.91 -7.04
CA ASN A 64 2.50 -18.56 -7.61
C ASN A 64 2.06 -17.48 -6.62
N VAL A 65 2.34 -17.64 -5.33
CA VAL A 65 2.09 -16.62 -4.30
C VAL A 65 3.37 -16.22 -3.60
N CYS A 66 3.52 -14.93 -3.32
CA CYS A 66 4.66 -14.39 -2.60
C CYS A 66 4.57 -14.74 -1.10
N VAL A 67 5.58 -15.35 -0.51
CA VAL A 67 5.57 -15.77 0.92
C VAL A 67 5.64 -14.60 1.91
N TYR A 68 5.96 -13.38 1.46
CA TYR A 68 6.00 -12.19 2.31
C TYR A 68 4.68 -11.43 2.33
N CYS A 69 4.08 -11.19 1.15
CA CYS A 69 2.84 -10.43 1.03
C CYS A 69 1.58 -11.31 0.87
N ASN A 70 1.73 -12.62 0.65
CA ASN A 70 0.66 -13.59 0.41
C ASN A 70 -0.27 -13.23 -0.76
N GLY A 71 0.24 -12.47 -1.74
CA GLY A 71 -0.49 -12.09 -2.96
C GLY A 71 0.17 -12.63 -4.22
N VAL A 72 -0.43 -12.34 -5.38
CA VAL A 72 0.16 -12.64 -6.70
C VAL A 72 1.45 -11.81 -6.86
N PRO A 73 2.60 -12.46 -7.12
CA PRO A 73 3.88 -11.78 -7.14
C PRO A 73 4.02 -10.87 -8.36
N VAL A 74 4.30 -9.59 -8.11
CA VAL A 74 4.72 -8.65 -9.16
C VAL A 74 6.20 -8.89 -9.40
N LEU A 75 6.54 -9.38 -10.59
CA LEU A 75 7.87 -9.85 -10.98
C LEU A 75 8.40 -10.96 -10.04
N PRO A 76 8.07 -12.23 -10.32
CA PRO A 76 8.39 -13.36 -9.44
C PRO A 76 9.91 -13.56 -9.31
N GLN A 77 10.38 -13.60 -8.07
CA GLN A 77 11.77 -13.88 -7.71
C GLN A 77 11.80 -15.10 -6.81
N VAL A 78 12.68 -16.05 -7.12
CA VAL A 78 12.94 -17.21 -6.26
C VAL A 78 14.26 -16.98 -5.54
N SER A 79 14.20 -17.14 -4.23
CA SER A 79 15.37 -17.10 -3.34
C SER A 79 16.15 -18.43 -3.38
N THR A 80 17.36 -18.43 -2.80
CA THR A 80 18.18 -19.64 -2.58
C THR A 80 17.41 -20.78 -1.91
N CYS A 81 16.53 -20.45 -0.96
CA CYS A 81 15.68 -21.40 -0.25
C CYS A 81 14.44 -21.86 -1.04
N ARG A 82 14.37 -21.59 -2.35
CA ARG A 82 13.30 -21.96 -3.29
C ARG A 82 11.91 -21.41 -2.98
N HIS A 83 11.79 -20.43 -2.09
CA HIS A 83 10.54 -19.74 -1.82
C HIS A 83 10.34 -18.55 -2.77
N LEU A 84 9.10 -18.34 -3.21
CA LEU A 84 8.71 -17.30 -4.17
C LEU A 84 8.40 -15.97 -3.47
N PHE A 85 8.93 -14.88 -4.02
CA PHE A 85 8.73 -13.52 -3.54
C PHE A 85 8.42 -12.57 -4.71
N CYS A 86 7.82 -11.42 -4.43
CA CYS A 86 7.84 -10.28 -5.36
C CYS A 86 9.23 -9.65 -5.36
N TYR A 87 9.70 -9.15 -6.50
CA TYR A 87 10.93 -8.35 -6.59
C TYR A 87 11.00 -7.24 -5.51
N TYR A 88 9.93 -6.46 -5.35
CA TYR A 88 9.91 -5.38 -4.36
C TYR A 88 9.94 -5.88 -2.91
N CYS A 89 9.34 -7.04 -2.61
CA CYS A 89 9.31 -7.58 -1.25
C CYS A 89 10.68 -8.11 -0.85
N ILE A 90 11.36 -8.83 -1.74
CA ILE A 90 12.69 -9.37 -1.44
C ILE A 90 13.75 -8.26 -1.45
N ALA A 91 13.74 -7.36 -2.46
CA ALA A 91 14.71 -6.28 -2.57
C ALA A 91 14.63 -5.31 -1.38
N ALA A 92 13.43 -4.91 -0.95
CA ALA A 92 13.28 -4.00 0.18
C ALA A 92 13.80 -4.63 1.49
N ASN A 93 13.52 -5.91 1.72
CA ASN A 93 13.98 -6.60 2.93
C ASN A 93 15.49 -6.87 2.91
N VAL A 94 16.07 -7.26 1.77
CA VAL A 94 17.52 -7.46 1.63
C VAL A 94 18.29 -6.13 1.73
N LEU A 95 17.71 -5.03 1.25
CA LEU A 95 18.29 -3.68 1.41
C LEU A 95 18.20 -3.17 2.85
N ALA A 96 17.12 -3.50 3.57
CA ALA A 96 16.94 -3.11 4.97
C ALA A 96 17.84 -3.93 5.90
N ASP A 97 17.88 -5.23 5.69
CA ASP A 97 18.65 -6.18 6.49
C ASP A 97 19.48 -7.09 5.57
N SER A 98 20.81 -6.96 5.65
CA SER A 98 21.75 -7.79 4.88
C SER A 98 21.67 -9.29 5.20
N ASN A 99 20.99 -9.64 6.30
CA ASN A 99 20.84 -11.01 6.78
C ASN A 99 19.35 -11.40 6.90
N PHE A 100 18.52 -10.97 5.96
CA PHE A 100 17.09 -11.27 5.95
C PHE A 100 16.80 -12.79 5.95
N PRO A 101 16.13 -13.33 6.98
CA PRO A 101 15.72 -14.73 7.02
C PRO A 101 14.38 -14.93 6.29
N CYS A 102 14.25 -16.02 5.54
CA CYS A 102 13.00 -16.41 4.93
C CYS A 102 11.95 -16.76 6.01
N PRO A 103 10.70 -16.25 5.93
CA PRO A 103 9.68 -16.51 6.95
C PRO A 103 9.19 -17.96 7.02
N VAL A 104 9.50 -18.80 6.01
CA VAL A 104 9.05 -20.20 5.94
C VAL A 104 10.10 -21.18 6.45
N CYS A 105 11.36 -21.00 6.03
CA CYS A 105 12.46 -21.93 6.33
C CYS A 105 13.55 -21.33 7.22
N ASN A 106 13.46 -20.04 7.54
CA ASN A 106 14.43 -19.30 8.33
C ASN A 106 15.86 -19.27 7.74
N GLU A 107 16.02 -19.65 6.47
CA GLU A 107 17.29 -19.59 5.76
C GLU A 107 17.58 -18.18 5.28
N ARG A 108 18.86 -17.80 5.26
CA ARG A 108 19.31 -16.47 4.89
C ARG A 108 19.18 -16.28 3.38
N VAL A 109 18.50 -15.22 2.99
CA VAL A 109 18.26 -14.88 1.58
C VAL A 109 19.28 -13.83 1.15
N ALA A 110 20.45 -14.30 0.71
CA ALA A 110 21.51 -13.43 0.19
C ALA A 110 21.33 -13.11 -1.30
N ASP A 111 20.95 -14.12 -2.09
CA ASP A 111 20.79 -14.02 -3.54
C ASP A 111 19.37 -14.43 -3.96
N PHE A 112 18.86 -13.75 -4.97
CA PHE A 112 17.57 -14.06 -5.58
C PHE A 112 17.63 -13.89 -7.09
N THR A 113 17.00 -14.81 -7.79
CA THR A 113 17.00 -14.86 -9.26
C THR A 113 15.58 -14.78 -9.79
N CYS A 114 15.44 -14.16 -10.97
CA CYS A 114 14.15 -14.13 -11.66
C CYS A 114 13.68 -15.56 -11.91
N TYR A 115 12.46 -15.87 -11.51
CA TYR A 115 11.86 -17.15 -11.86
C TYR A 115 11.41 -17.07 -13.32
N ILE A 116 12.22 -17.62 -14.21
CA ILE A 116 11.88 -17.74 -15.62
C ILE A 116 11.09 -19.04 -15.76
N VAL A 117 9.84 -18.92 -16.21
CA VAL A 117 8.99 -20.05 -16.61
C VAL A 117 9.50 -20.61 -17.93
#